data_AF-A0A2Z4JV60-F1
#
_entry.id   AF-A0A2Z4JV60-F1
#
_cell.length_a   1.000
_cell.length_b   1.000
_cell.length_c   1.000
_cell.angle_alpha   90.00
_cell.angle_beta   90.00
_cell.angle_gamma   90.00
#
_symmetry.space_group_name_H-M   'P 1'
#
loop_
_entity.id
_entity.type
_entity.pdbx_description
1 polymer ?
#
loop_
_entity_poly.entity_id
_entity_poly.type
_entity_poly.pdbx_seq_one_letter_code
_entity_poly.pdbx_strand_id
1 'polypeptide(L)' 'MKNYYIYIIASERNGTLYAGITSNLIKRIWQIDLIEEENPDWKGLYDEIIK' A
#
# COMPACT_ATOMS: atom_id res chain seq x y z
N MET A 1 -3.46 18.17 19.19
CA MET A 1 -2.42 17.17 18.85
C MET A 1 -2.89 16.41 17.62
N LYS A 2 -2.00 16.12 16.66
CA LYS A 2 -2.36 15.26 15.50
C LYS A 2 -2.17 13.80 15.88
N ASN A 3 -3.18 12.98 15.61
CA ASN A 3 -3.07 11.53 15.74
C ASN A 3 -2.43 10.94 14.49
N TYR A 4 -1.60 9.94 14.68
CA TYR A 4 -0.97 9.17 13.61
C TYR A 4 -1.28 7.68 13.79
N TYR A 5 -1.39 6.98 12.68
CA TYR A 5 -1.70 5.57 12.61
C TYR A 5 -0.60 4.86 11.85
N ILE A 6 -0.11 3.76 12.41
CA ILE A 6 0.75 2.79 11.74
C ILE A 6 -0.18 1.68 11.24
N TYR A 7 0.01 1.24 10.00
CA TYR A 7 -0.81 0.18 9.40
C TYR A 7 0.03 -0.74 8.52
N ILE A 8 -0.50 -1.94 8.31
CA ILE A 8 -0.01 -2.94 7.35
C ILE A 8 -1.22 -3.33 6.49
N ILE A 9 -1.04 -3.43 5.18
CA ILE A 9 -2.05 -3.81 4.20
C ILE A 9 -1.44 -4.89 3.28
N ALA A 10 -2.25 -5.82 2.79
CA ALA A 10 -1.81 -6.95 1.96
C ALA A 10 -2.55 -6.95 0.62
N SER A 11 -1.85 -7.24 -0.49
CA SER A 11 -2.46 -7.29 -1.83
C SER A 11 -3.44 -8.47 -1.92
N GLU A 12 -3.02 -9.63 -1.45
CA GLU A 12 -3.80 -10.85 -1.39
C GLU A 12 -3.29 -11.77 -0.29
N ARG A 13 -3.93 -12.94 -0.14
CA ARG A 13 -3.49 -13.96 0.82
C ARG A 13 -2.10 -14.47 0.45
N ASN A 14 -1.12 -14.23 1.33
CA ASN A 14 0.31 -14.53 1.12
C ASN A 14 0.98 -13.71 0.02
N GLY A 15 0.38 -12.58 -0.39
CA GLY A 15 0.96 -11.65 -1.35
C GLY A 15 1.89 -10.60 -0.71
N THR A 16 2.11 -9.51 -1.44
CA THR A 16 2.96 -8.39 -1.02
C THR A 16 2.34 -7.66 0.17
N LEU A 17 3.17 -7.24 1.12
CA LEU A 17 2.76 -6.42 2.26
C LEU A 17 3.28 -4.98 2.12
N TYR A 18 2.40 -4.02 2.37
CA TYR A 18 2.71 -2.61 2.44
C TYR A 18 2.50 -2.09 3.85
N ALA A 19 3.56 -1.53 4.45
CA ALA A 19 3.51 -0.90 5.76
C ALA A 19 3.68 0.61 5.62
N GLY A 20 2.95 1.38 6.42
CA GLY A 20 3.07 2.84 6.37
C GLY A 20 2.49 3.57 7.57
N ILE A 21 2.63 4.89 7.53
CA ILE A 21 2.10 5.82 8.53
C ILE A 21 1.22 6.88 7.86
N THR A 22 0.16 7.30 8.54
CA THR A 22 -0.72 8.39 8.09
C THR A 22 -1.36 9.11 9.28
N SER A 23 -1.71 10.39 9.11
CA SER A 23 -2.59 11.10 10.05
C SER A 23 -4.07 11.03 9.65
N ASN A 24 -4.39 10.40 8.52
CA ASN A 24 -5.75 10.21 8.00
C ASN A 24 -5.84 8.83 7.32
N LEU A 25 -6.47 7.88 8.01
CA LEU A 25 -6.64 6.51 7.51
C LEU A 25 -7.57 6.45 6.29
N ILE A 26 -8.71 7.16 6.33
CA ILE A 26 -9.70 7.13 5.24
C ILE A 26 -9.04 7.55 3.93
N LYS A 27 -8.35 8.69 3.92
CA LYS A 27 -7.63 9.17 2.73
C LYS A 27 -6.59 8.16 2.24
N ARG A 28 -5.91 7.46 3.16
CA ARG A 28 -4.89 6.46 2.79
C ARG A 28 -5.53 5.24 2.13
N ILE A 29 -6.69 4.78 2.57
CA ILE A 29 -7.42 3.69 1.92
C ILE A 29 -7.79 4.08 0.49
N TRP A 30 -8.40 5.25 0.27
CA TRP A 30 -8.72 5.72 -1.09
C TRP A 30 -7.50 5.80 -2.02
N GLN A 31 -6.34 6.19 -1.49
CA GLN A 31 -5.10 6.20 -2.27
C GLN A 31 -4.62 4.79 -2.64
N ILE A 32 -4.83 3.82 -1.76
CA ILE A 32 -4.45 2.42 -1.99
C ILE A 32 -5.39 1.80 -3.02
N ASP A 33 -6.69 2.05 -2.94
CA ASP A 33 -7.66 1.56 -3.94
C ASP A 33 -7.27 2.01 -5.35
N LEU A 34 -6.88 3.28 -5.52
CA LEU A 34 -6.39 3.81 -6.81
C LEU A 34 -5.08 3.15 -7.28
N ILE A 35 -4.19 2.79 -6.36
CA ILE A 35 -2.95 2.08 -6.70
C ILE A 35 -3.28 0.64 -7.14
N GLU A 36 -4.22 -0.01 -6.46
CA GLU A 36 -4.61 -1.39 -6.74
C GLU A 36 -5.33 -1.53 -8.08
N GLU A 37 -6.12 -0.53 -8.50
CA GLU A 37 -6.71 -0.47 -9.85
C GLU A 37 -5.64 -0.51 -10.96
N GLU A 38 -4.51 0.16 -10.77
CA GLU A 38 -3.44 0.25 -11.78
C GLU A 38 -2.36 -0.86 -11.62
N ASN A 39 -2.10 -1.32 -10.40
CA ASN A 39 -1.08 -2.32 -10.07
C ASN A 39 -1.63 -3.34 -9.05
N PRO A 40 -2.48 -4.28 -9.47
CA PRO A 40 -3.17 -5.20 -8.56
C PRO A 40 -2.23 -6.17 -7.83
N ASP A 41 -1.11 -6.54 -8.46
CA ASP A 41 -0.12 -7.47 -7.89
C ASP A 41 0.89 -6.78 -6.97
N TRP A 42 0.81 -5.44 -6.85
CA TRP A 42 1.77 -4.60 -6.13
C TRP A 42 3.22 -4.87 -6.54
N LYS A 43 3.48 -4.93 -7.85
CA LYS A 43 4.83 -5.12 -8.39
C LYS A 43 5.76 -4.02 -7.90
N GLY A 44 6.89 -4.42 -7.32
CA GLY A 44 7.91 -3.49 -6.89
C GLY A 44 8.78 -3.07 -8.07
N LEU A 45 9.33 -1.85 -8.01
CA LEU A 45 10.29 -1.39 -9.01
C LEU A 45 11.53 -2.30 -9.11
N TYR A 46 11.91 -2.97 -8.01
CA TYR A 46 12.98 -3.97 -8.02
C TYR A 46 12.68 -5.16 -8.95
N ASP A 47 11.41 -5.59 -9.01
CA ASP A 47 10.97 -6.71 -9.86
C ASP A 47 11.02 -6.33 -11.35
N GLU A 48 10.90 -5.04 -11.65
CA GLU A 48 10.94 -4.51 -13.02
C GLU A 48 12.36 -4.18 -13.50
N ILE A 49 13.21 -3.65 -12.62
CA ILE A 49 14.53 -3.13 -12.99
C ILE A 49 15.60 -4.23 -13.05
N ILE A 50 15.49 -5.30 -12.26
CA ILE A 50 16.51 -6.36 -12.16
C ILE A 50 16.16 -7.60 -13.02
N LYS A 51 15.20 -7.49 -13.94
CA LYS A 51 14.82 -8.58 -14.85
C LYS A 51 15.80 -8.80 -16.00
#